data_AF-A0A914ME28-F1
#
_entry.id   AF-A0A914ME28-F1
#
_cell.length_a   1.000
_cell.length_b   1.000
_cell.length_c   1.000
_cell.angle_alpha   90.00
_cell.angle_beta   90.00
_cell.angle_gamma   90.00
#
_symmetry.space_group_name_H-M   'P 1'
#
loop_
_entity.id
_entity.type
_entity.pdbx_description
1 polymer ?
#
loop_
_entity_poly.entity_id
_entity_poly.type
_entity_poly.pdbx_seq_one_letter_code
_entity_poly.pdbx_strand_id
1 'polypeptide(L)'
;MFPCENNNDSTIVTAKGEEALPILEHPLTCGIFLDEISILTGFLHFRIKDECAIDGNAQIYLSGIAQKEINKLTELINLSELKCWLLNLQNIFNELGDTQRLQLLRLRTSKNFVNEICSKIEQKMRLELKYRQLQQLSVEKQKQYFEESQKVNILLQEIIEAAKALQENLETDISRKYNGREVYIMGEINAVLYGN
;
A
#
# COMPACT_ATOMS: atom_id res chain seq x y z
N MET A 1 29.93 7.06 61.33
CA MET A 1 31.11 6.31 60.87
C MET A 1 30.71 4.85 60.86
N PHE A 2 30.18 4.36 59.73
CA PHE A 2 29.77 2.98 59.55
C PHE A 2 30.89 2.24 58.79
N PRO A 3 31.30 1.04 59.21
CA PRO A 3 32.45 0.37 58.64
C PRO A 3 32.13 -0.17 57.24
N CYS A 4 33.02 0.11 56.29
CA CYS A 4 33.02 -0.50 54.97
C CYS A 4 33.58 -1.93 55.08
N GLU A 5 32.71 -2.93 54.94
CA GLU A 5 33.13 -4.29 54.66
C GLU A 5 33.50 -4.39 53.17
N ASN A 6 34.79 -4.65 52.92
CA ASN A 6 35.31 -5.00 51.61
C ASN A 6 34.85 -6.41 51.24
N ASN A 7 33.66 -6.54 50.68
CA ASN A 7 33.26 -7.73 49.95
C ASN A 7 33.59 -7.53 48.47
N ASN A 8 34.71 -8.10 48.04
CA ASN A 8 35.06 -8.28 46.64
C ASN A 8 34.14 -9.34 46.00
N ASP A 9 32.86 -9.02 45.84
CA ASP A 9 31.94 -9.79 44.99
C ASP A 9 32.09 -9.31 43.55
N SER A 10 33.02 -9.95 42.87
CA SER A 10 33.24 -9.84 41.43
C SER A 10 32.09 -10.49 40.64
N THR A 11 30.92 -9.86 40.55
CA THR A 11 29.91 -10.10 39.49
C THR A 11 28.89 -8.95 39.38
N ILE A 12 29.32 -7.69 39.37
CA ILE A 12 28.46 -6.65 38.77
C ILE A 12 28.66 -6.77 37.26
N VAL A 13 27.79 -7.56 36.60
CA VAL A 13 27.74 -7.66 35.14
C VAL A 13 27.35 -6.28 34.61
N THR A 14 28.36 -5.46 34.36
CA THR A 14 28.17 -4.14 33.79
C THR A 14 27.89 -4.35 32.31
N ALA A 15 26.68 -4.03 31.86
CA ALA A 15 26.31 -4.14 30.45
C ALA A 15 27.31 -3.34 29.59
N LYS A 16 27.81 -3.94 28.51
CA LYS A 16 28.80 -3.33 27.62
C LYS A 16 28.28 -3.32 26.19
N GLY A 17 28.52 -2.23 25.47
CA GLY A 17 28.15 -2.12 24.06
C GLY A 17 26.64 -1.99 23.87
N GLU A 18 26.04 -2.87 23.06
CA GLU A 18 24.61 -2.81 22.71
C GLU A 18 23.68 -3.09 23.90
N GLU A 19 24.13 -3.86 24.89
CA GLU A 19 23.36 -4.16 26.10
C GLU A 19 23.28 -2.98 27.08
N ALA A 20 24.11 -1.96 26.90
CA ALA A 20 24.10 -0.73 27.71
C ALA A 20 23.22 0.38 27.12
N LEU A 21 22.63 0.13 25.94
CA LEU A 21 21.76 1.11 25.29
C LEU A 21 20.45 1.24 26.09
N PRO A 22 19.96 2.47 26.33
CA PRO A 22 18.66 2.63 26.95
C PRO A 22 17.57 2.03 26.06
N ILE A 23 16.45 1.65 26.70
CA ILE A 23 15.34 0.88 26.11
C ILE A 23 14.87 1.44 24.74
N LEU A 24 14.93 2.76 24.57
CA LEU A 24 14.50 3.45 23.35
C LEU A 24 15.58 3.53 22.25
N GLU A 25 16.86 3.35 22.58
CA GLU A 25 17.97 3.36 21.61
C GLU A 25 18.23 1.98 21.02
N HIS A 26 17.83 0.91 21.72
CA HIS A 26 17.93 -0.44 21.21
C HIS A 26 16.80 -0.72 20.21
N PRO A 27 17.10 -0.99 18.93
CA PRO A 27 16.08 -1.08 17.88
C PRO A 27 15.10 -2.24 18.09
N LEU A 28 15.53 -3.36 18.68
CA LEU A 28 14.63 -4.48 18.94
C LEU A 28 13.66 -4.16 20.08
N THR A 29 14.14 -3.52 21.14
CA THR A 29 13.33 -3.22 22.33
C THR A 29 12.36 -2.08 22.06
N CYS A 30 12.80 -1.08 21.29
CA CYS A 30 11.93 -0.01 20.80
C CYS A 30 10.80 -0.57 19.89
N GLY A 31 11.10 -1.55 19.04
CA GLY A 31 10.10 -2.24 18.23
C GLY A 31 9.04 -2.95 19.09
N ILE A 32 9.48 -3.77 20.05
CA ILE A 32 8.59 -4.48 20.98
C ILE A 32 7.71 -3.49 21.76
N PHE A 33 8.30 -2.39 22.24
CA PHE A 33 7.56 -1.36 22.98
C PHE A 33 6.49 -0.66 22.11
N LEU A 34 6.80 -0.37 20.84
CA LEU A 34 5.83 0.18 19.90
C LEU A 34 4.70 -0.82 19.59
N ASP A 35 5.03 -2.10 19.48
CA ASP A 35 4.05 -3.17 19.27
C ASP A 35 3.13 -3.30 20.49
N GLU A 36 3.67 -3.25 21.71
CA GLU A 36 2.89 -3.26 22.96
C GLU A 36 1.94 -2.05 23.05
N ILE A 37 2.41 -0.84 22.70
CA ILE A 37 1.55 0.35 22.64
C ILE A 37 0.46 0.18 21.58
N SER A 38 0.76 -0.44 20.44
CA SER A 38 -0.22 -0.72 19.39
C SER A 38 -1.31 -1.69 19.88
N ILE A 39 -0.90 -2.76 20.56
CA ILE A 39 -1.81 -3.74 21.17
C ILE A 39 -2.70 -3.07 22.21
N LEU A 40 -2.12 -2.27 23.11
CA LEU A 40 -2.87 -1.52 24.12
C LEU A 40 -3.85 -0.52 23.49
N THR A 41 -3.43 0.16 22.44
CA THR A 41 -4.30 1.06 21.66
C THR A 41 -5.47 0.30 21.04
N GLY A 42 -5.22 -0.88 20.48
CA GLY A 42 -6.26 -1.77 19.95
C GLY A 42 -7.24 -2.25 21.02
N PHE A 43 -6.72 -2.62 22.19
CA PHE A 43 -7.54 -2.98 23.36
C PHE A 43 -8.44 -1.83 23.81
N LEU A 44 -7.91 -0.60 23.91
CA LEU A 44 -8.72 0.57 24.29
C LEU A 44 -9.79 0.91 23.24
N HIS A 45 -9.49 0.77 21.95
CA HIS A 45 -10.50 0.94 20.90
C HIS A 45 -11.62 -0.08 21.02
N PHE A 46 -11.28 -1.35 21.28
CA PHE A 46 -12.26 -2.40 21.50
C PHE A 46 -13.10 -2.10 22.74
N ARG A 47 -12.46 -1.71 23.85
CA ARG A 47 -13.14 -1.34 25.10
C ARG A 47 -14.08 -0.15 24.93
N ILE A 48 -13.66 0.91 24.23
CA ILE A 48 -14.53 2.07 23.95
C ILE A 48 -15.70 1.65 23.06
N LYS A 49 -15.51 0.74 22.10
CA LYS A 49 -16.61 0.23 21.27
C LYS A 49 -17.61 -0.57 22.08
N ASP A 50 -17.14 -1.41 23.01
CA ASP A 50 -18.00 -2.16 23.91
C ASP A 50 -18.83 -1.22 24.80
N GLU A 51 -18.19 -0.21 25.40
CA GLU A 51 -18.87 0.81 26.22
C GLU A 51 -19.74 1.80 25.40
N CYS A 52 -19.53 1.92 24.08
CA CYS A 52 -20.41 2.69 23.19
C CYS A 52 -21.55 1.84 22.62
N ALA A 53 -21.40 0.52 22.57
CA ALA A 53 -22.40 -0.42 22.05
C ALA A 53 -23.50 -0.77 23.08
N ILE A 54 -23.54 -0.03 24.20
CA ILE A 54 -24.47 -0.20 25.34
C ILE A 54 -25.95 -0.20 24.95
N ASP A 55 -26.31 0.31 23.77
CA ASP A 55 -27.69 0.29 23.26
C ASP A 55 -28.11 -1.05 22.59
N GLY A 56 -27.21 -2.04 22.49
CA GLY A 56 -27.45 -3.31 21.82
C GLY A 56 -27.82 -4.48 22.75
N ASN A 57 -28.79 -5.30 22.35
CA ASN A 57 -29.25 -6.53 23.04
C ASN A 57 -28.14 -7.53 23.47
N ALA A 58 -26.91 -7.38 22.94
CA ALA A 58 -25.74 -8.19 23.26
C ALA A 58 -25.20 -7.98 24.70
N GLN A 59 -25.44 -6.82 25.31
CA GLN A 59 -24.96 -6.50 26.67
C GLN A 59 -25.58 -7.41 27.74
N ILE A 60 -26.84 -7.80 27.57
CA ILE A 60 -27.57 -8.67 28.51
C ILE A 60 -26.91 -10.06 28.56
N TYR A 61 -26.41 -10.54 27.42
CA TYR A 61 -25.72 -11.83 27.34
C TYR A 61 -24.30 -11.77 27.89
N LEU A 62 -23.55 -10.69 27.62
CA LEU A 62 -22.19 -10.50 28.12
C LEU A 62 -22.14 -10.24 29.63
N SER A 63 -23.06 -9.42 30.16
CA SER A 63 -23.16 -9.13 31.60
C SER A 63 -23.58 -10.34 32.45
N GLY A 64 -24.30 -11.30 31.85
CA GLY A 64 -24.66 -12.57 32.49
C GLY A 64 -23.48 -13.56 32.60
N ILE A 65 -22.47 -13.41 31.75
CA ILE A 65 -21.29 -14.31 31.68
C ILE A 65 -20.08 -13.68 32.40
N ALA A 66 -19.95 -12.35 32.37
CA ALA A 66 -18.87 -11.63 33.06
C ALA A 66 -19.10 -11.65 34.59
N GLN A 67 -18.08 -12.13 35.33
CA GLN A 67 -18.10 -12.22 36.78
C GLN A 67 -18.44 -10.85 37.41
N LYS A 68 -19.43 -10.83 38.31
CA LYS A 68 -19.97 -9.64 39.01
C LYS A 68 -18.92 -8.70 39.62
N GLU A 69 -17.71 -9.17 39.90
CA GLU A 69 -16.62 -8.37 40.45
C GLU A 69 -15.99 -7.42 39.41
N ILE A 70 -15.95 -7.81 38.14
CA ILE A 70 -15.38 -7.01 37.04
C ILE A 70 -16.30 -5.83 36.71
N ASN A 71 -17.62 -6.02 36.84
CA ASN A 71 -18.61 -4.97 36.54
C ASN A 71 -18.51 -3.80 37.54
N LYS A 72 -18.18 -4.06 38.81
CA LYS A 72 -18.00 -3.00 39.82
C LYS A 72 -16.79 -2.09 39.55
N LEU A 73 -15.71 -2.64 38.98
CA LEU A 73 -14.55 -1.85 38.53
C LEU A 73 -14.83 -1.12 37.21
N THR A 74 -15.67 -1.70 36.37
CA THR A 74 -16.08 -1.10 35.08
C THR A 74 -16.98 0.11 35.28
N GLU A 75 -17.89 0.07 36.26
CA GLU A 75 -18.77 1.19 36.64
C GLU A 75 -18.00 2.43 37.16
N LEU A 76 -16.74 2.26 37.58
CA LEU A 76 -15.87 3.34 38.05
C LEU A 76 -15.13 4.08 36.93
N ILE A 77 -14.97 3.46 35.75
CA ILE A 77 -14.16 4.00 34.66
C ILE A 77 -15.06 4.78 33.71
N ASN A 78 -14.89 6.10 33.66
CA ASN A 78 -15.69 6.94 32.78
C ASN A 78 -15.19 6.83 31.33
N LEU A 79 -16.13 6.83 30.37
CA LEU A 79 -15.84 6.80 28.94
C LEU A 79 -14.94 7.98 28.49
N SER A 80 -15.00 9.10 29.21
CA SER A 80 -14.11 10.25 29.02
C SER A 80 -12.64 9.92 29.36
N GLU A 81 -12.39 9.15 30.41
CA GLU A 81 -11.04 8.76 30.86
C GLU A 81 -10.40 7.78 29.87
N LEU A 82 -11.17 6.80 29.38
CA LEU A 82 -10.71 5.87 28.33
C LEU A 82 -10.29 6.60 27.06
N LYS A 83 -11.08 7.61 26.64
CA LYS A 83 -10.73 8.46 25.50
C LYS A 83 -9.47 9.28 25.76
N CYS A 84 -9.29 9.79 26.97
CA CYS A 84 -8.08 10.52 27.36
C CYS A 84 -6.84 9.62 27.29
N TRP A 85 -6.92 8.40 27.83
CA TRP A 85 -5.81 7.44 27.76
C TRP A 85 -5.46 7.05 26.32
N LEU A 86 -6.48 6.86 25.48
CA LEU A 86 -6.28 6.58 24.06
C LEU A 86 -5.55 7.74 23.37
N LEU A 87 -5.96 8.99 23.61
CA LEU A 87 -5.28 10.16 23.05
C LEU A 87 -3.82 10.27 23.52
N ASN A 88 -3.56 10.02 24.81
CA ASN A 88 -2.21 10.04 25.35
C ASN A 88 -1.33 8.94 24.74
N LEU A 89 -1.86 7.73 24.58
CA LEU A 89 -1.13 6.63 23.94
C LEU A 89 -0.88 6.89 22.46
N GLN A 90 -1.82 7.49 21.75
CA GLN A 90 -1.62 7.91 20.36
C GLN A 90 -0.55 9.01 20.25
N ASN A 91 -0.54 9.97 21.17
CA ASN A 91 0.50 11.01 21.21
C ASN A 91 1.88 10.40 21.47
N ILE A 92 1.99 9.52 22.47
CA ILE A 92 3.24 8.80 22.77
C ILE A 92 3.68 7.96 21.57
N PHE A 93 2.76 7.21 20.96
CA PHE A 93 3.05 6.41 19.77
C PHE A 93 3.55 7.26 18.61
N ASN A 94 2.95 8.44 18.38
CA ASN A 94 3.36 9.35 17.31
C ASN A 94 4.72 9.98 17.59
N GLU A 95 5.00 10.36 18.83
CA GLU A 95 6.30 10.94 19.22
C GLU A 95 7.43 9.90 19.11
N LEU A 96 7.17 8.66 19.50
CA LEU A 96 8.16 7.59 19.51
C LEU A 96 8.30 6.88 18.15
N GLY A 97 7.20 6.79 17.40
CA GLY A 97 7.11 6.22 16.06
C GLY A 97 7.51 7.19 14.94
N ASP A 98 7.86 8.44 15.29
CA ASP A 98 8.38 9.41 14.33
C ASP A 98 9.67 8.87 13.70
N THR A 99 9.56 8.55 12.41
CA THR A 99 10.66 7.99 11.62
C THR A 99 11.91 8.86 11.66
N GLN A 100 11.78 10.18 11.79
CA GLN A 100 12.92 11.08 11.90
C GLN A 100 13.64 10.89 13.23
N ARG A 101 12.89 10.84 14.34
CA ARG A 101 13.46 10.60 15.67
C ARG A 101 14.11 9.22 15.77
N LEU A 102 13.48 8.18 15.23
CA LEU A 102 14.07 6.83 15.20
C LEU A 102 15.36 6.78 14.37
N GLN A 103 15.42 7.50 13.25
CA GLN A 103 16.64 7.63 12.46
C GLN A 103 17.73 8.39 13.22
N LEU A 104 17.39 9.47 13.93
CA LEU A 104 18.33 10.23 14.75
C LEU A 104 18.87 9.42 15.93
N LEU A 105 18.02 8.62 16.59
CA LEU A 105 18.44 7.69 17.63
C LEU A 105 19.42 6.65 17.08
N ARG A 106 19.13 6.08 15.89
CA ARG A 106 20.03 5.14 15.21
C ARG A 106 21.36 5.77 14.79
N LEU A 107 21.36 7.04 14.37
CA LEU A 107 22.59 7.79 14.06
C LEU A 107 23.49 7.96 15.29
N ARG A 108 22.89 8.15 16.47
CA ARG A 108 23.62 8.23 17.74
C ARG A 108 24.22 6.89 18.14
N THR A 109 23.46 5.80 17.94
CA THR A 109 23.87 4.45 18.32
C THR A 109 24.90 3.84 17.37
N SER A 110 24.78 4.07 16.05
CA SER A 110 25.63 3.45 15.04
C SER A 110 26.15 4.44 14.01
N LYS A 111 27.48 4.58 13.95
CA LYS A 111 28.18 5.42 12.95
C LYS A 111 28.02 4.89 11.52
N ASN A 112 27.81 3.58 11.37
CA ASN A 112 27.66 2.94 10.05
C ASN A 112 26.29 3.24 9.41
N PHE A 113 25.30 3.65 10.21
CA PHE A 113 23.95 3.94 9.73
C PHE A 113 23.92 5.13 8.75
N VAL A 114 24.85 6.08 8.87
CA VAL A 114 25.03 7.18 7.88
C VAL A 114 25.34 6.61 6.50
N ASN A 115 26.26 5.64 6.42
CA ASN A 115 26.64 5.03 5.15
C ASN A 115 25.47 4.24 4.53
N GLU A 116 24.65 3.59 5.36
CA GLU A 116 23.43 2.93 4.90
C GLU A 116 22.41 3.91 4.35
N ILE A 117 22.22 5.06 4.99
CA ILE A 117 21.33 6.13 4.49
C ILE A 117 21.85 6.65 3.15
N CYS A 118 23.15 6.97 3.04
CA CYS A 118 23.76 7.40 1.79
C CYS A 118 23.56 6.38 0.67
N SER A 119 23.80 5.10 0.94
CA SER A 119 23.58 4.01 -0.02
C SER A 119 22.11 3.92 -0.47
N LYS A 120 21.15 4.06 0.46
CA LYS A 120 19.72 4.10 0.12
C LYS A 120 19.35 5.30 -0.76
N ILE A 121 19.91 6.48 -0.47
CA ILE A 121 19.67 7.69 -1.28
C ILE A 121 20.25 7.50 -2.69
N GLU A 122 21.47 6.99 -2.80
CA GLU A 122 22.09 6.69 -4.10
C GLU A 122 21.28 5.67 -4.91
N GLN A 123 20.76 4.62 -4.26
CA GLN A 123 19.88 3.65 -4.92
C GLN A 123 18.59 4.31 -5.42
N LYS A 124 17.96 5.18 -4.61
CA LYS A 124 16.76 5.92 -5.02
C LYS A 124 17.03 6.86 -6.19
N MET A 125 18.18 7.54 -6.20
CA MET A 125 18.60 8.40 -7.31
C MET A 125 18.83 7.60 -8.60
N ARG A 126 19.47 6.42 -8.51
CA ARG A 126 19.64 5.53 -9.67
C ARG A 126 18.30 5.04 -10.23
N LEU A 127 17.34 4.74 -9.36
CA LEU A 127 15.99 4.37 -9.78
C LEU A 127 15.28 5.52 -10.48
N GLU A 128 15.37 6.73 -9.94
CA GLU A 128 14.78 7.94 -10.53
C GLU A 128 15.29 8.18 -11.97
N LEU A 129 16.61 8.08 -12.17
CA LEU A 129 17.22 8.17 -13.50
C LEU A 129 16.71 7.10 -14.46
N LYS A 130 16.59 5.85 -13.99
CA LYS A 130 16.04 4.75 -14.79
C LYS A 130 14.59 4.99 -15.18
N TYR A 131 13.76 5.48 -14.26
CA TYR A 131 12.35 5.80 -14.56
C TYR A 131 12.23 6.94 -15.55
N ARG A 132 13.08 7.97 -15.45
CA ARG A 132 13.12 9.06 -16.44
C ARG A 132 13.46 8.54 -17.84
N GLN A 133 14.44 7.64 -17.95
CA GLN A 133 14.80 7.01 -19.24
C GLN A 133 13.65 6.15 -19.79
N LEU A 134 13.02 5.34 -18.94
CA LEU A 134 11.86 4.52 -19.34
C LEU A 134 10.69 5.38 -19.83
N GLN A 135 10.44 6.52 -19.18
CA GLN A 135 9.40 7.45 -19.61
C GLN A 135 9.70 7.99 -21.01
N GLN A 136 10.93 8.41 -21.29
CA GLN A 136 11.34 8.90 -22.61
C GLN A 136 11.16 7.82 -23.68
N LEU A 137 11.64 6.60 -23.41
CA LEU A 137 11.48 5.46 -24.34
C LEU A 137 10.00 5.10 -24.55
N SER A 138 9.16 5.22 -23.53
CA SER A 138 7.73 4.95 -23.66
C SER A 138 7.04 5.96 -24.58
N VAL A 139 7.40 7.24 -24.49
CA VAL A 139 6.87 8.29 -25.36
C VAL A 139 7.29 8.06 -26.81
N GLU A 140 8.56 7.69 -27.02
CA GLU A 140 9.07 7.39 -28.37
C GLU A 140 8.37 6.18 -28.99
N LYS A 141 8.24 5.08 -28.23
CA LYS A 141 7.50 3.89 -28.68
C LYS A 141 6.03 4.19 -28.97
N GLN A 142 5.37 4.99 -28.12
CA GLN A 142 3.99 5.39 -28.35
C GLN A 142 3.86 6.13 -29.69
N LYS A 143 4.79 7.03 -30.00
CA LYS A 143 4.82 7.75 -31.28
C LYS A 143 5.02 6.79 -32.45
N GLN A 144 5.96 5.83 -32.34
CA GLN A 144 6.19 4.82 -33.37
C GLN A 144 4.94 3.98 -33.64
N TYR A 145 4.29 3.47 -32.59
CA TYR A 145 3.04 2.71 -32.74
C TYR A 145 1.90 3.55 -33.34
N PHE A 146 1.84 4.83 -33.02
CA PHE A 146 0.86 5.73 -33.61
C PHE A 146 1.09 5.92 -35.12
N GLU A 147 2.35 6.16 -35.52
CA GLU A 147 2.72 6.28 -36.93
C GLU A 147 2.49 4.97 -37.71
N GLU A 148 2.82 3.82 -37.13
CA GLU A 148 2.55 2.51 -37.72
C GLU A 148 1.04 2.24 -37.85
N SER A 149 0.26 2.53 -36.81
CA SER A 149 -1.19 2.40 -36.84
C SER A 149 -1.81 3.29 -37.91
N GLN A 150 -1.31 4.52 -38.08
CA GLN A 150 -1.79 5.41 -39.13
C GLN A 150 -1.50 4.84 -40.54
N LYS A 151 -0.29 4.33 -40.77
CA LYS A 151 0.08 3.69 -42.06
C LYS A 151 -0.80 2.47 -42.35
N VAL A 152 -1.01 1.61 -41.36
CA VAL A 152 -1.85 0.42 -41.49
C VAL A 152 -3.31 0.79 -41.77
N ASN A 153 -3.84 1.83 -41.10
CA ASN A 153 -5.20 2.30 -41.35
C ASN A 153 -5.39 2.84 -42.78
N ILE A 154 -4.40 3.55 -43.33
CA ILE A 154 -4.44 4.04 -44.72
C ILE A 154 -4.49 2.85 -45.69
N LEU A 155 -3.59 1.87 -45.53
CA LEU A 155 -3.57 0.66 -46.38
C LEU A 155 -4.89 -0.13 -46.25
N LEU A 156 -5.45 -0.20 -45.04
CA LEU A 156 -6.73 -0.86 -44.80
C LEU A 156 -7.88 -0.15 -45.54
N GLN A 157 -7.90 1.19 -45.57
CA GLN A 157 -8.88 1.95 -46.35
C GLN A 157 -8.76 1.68 -47.84
N GLU A 158 -7.54 1.68 -48.39
CA GLU A 158 -7.29 1.34 -49.81
C GLU A 158 -7.80 -0.06 -50.16
N ILE A 159 -7.58 -1.05 -49.29
CA ILE A 159 -8.08 -2.41 -49.48
C ILE A 159 -9.61 -2.47 -49.43
N ILE A 160 -10.25 -1.74 -48.51
CA ILE A 160 -11.72 -1.66 -48.44
C ILE A 160 -12.30 -1.06 -49.71
N GLU A 161 -11.71 0.03 -50.22
CA GLU A 161 -12.15 0.68 -51.45
C GLU A 161 -12.01 -0.26 -52.66
N ALA A 162 -10.85 -0.91 -52.79
CA ALA A 162 -10.61 -1.89 -53.85
C ALA A 162 -11.58 -3.08 -53.77
N ALA A 163 -11.88 -3.58 -52.56
CA ALA A 163 -12.82 -4.67 -52.35
C ALA A 163 -14.26 -4.28 -52.67
N LYS A 164 -14.69 -3.05 -52.33
CA LYS A 164 -16.01 -2.50 -52.73
C LYS A 164 -16.13 -2.38 -54.24
N ALA A 165 -15.11 -1.83 -54.91
CA ALA A 165 -15.09 -1.73 -56.37
C ALA A 165 -15.14 -3.13 -57.03
N LEU A 166 -14.44 -4.11 -56.46
CA LEU A 166 -14.48 -5.49 -56.96
C LEU A 166 -15.87 -6.13 -56.75
N GLN A 167 -16.53 -5.88 -55.62
CA GLN A 167 -17.90 -6.31 -55.36
C GLN A 167 -18.87 -5.73 -56.40
N GLU A 168 -18.83 -4.42 -56.66
CA GLU A 168 -19.67 -3.78 -57.68
C GLU A 168 -19.44 -4.36 -59.08
N ASN A 169 -18.17 -4.59 -59.45
CA ASN A 169 -17.82 -5.22 -60.73
C ASN A 169 -18.37 -6.65 -60.84
N LEU A 170 -18.31 -7.44 -59.76
CA LEU A 170 -18.89 -8.79 -59.75
C LEU A 170 -20.42 -8.77 -59.82
N GLU A 171 -21.07 -7.88 -59.07
CA GLU A 171 -22.54 -7.73 -59.10
C GLU A 171 -23.04 -7.35 -60.49
N THR A 172 -22.36 -6.43 -61.17
CA THR A 172 -22.69 -6.04 -62.54
C THR A 172 -22.46 -7.16 -63.56
N ASP A 173 -21.36 -7.90 -63.46
CA ASP A 173 -21.10 -9.03 -64.37
C ASP A 173 -22.06 -10.21 -64.15
N ILE A 174 -22.43 -10.50 -62.91
CA ILE A 174 -23.46 -11.51 -62.60
C ILE A 174 -24.82 -11.03 -63.14
N SER A 175 -25.21 -9.78 -62.92
CA SER A 175 -26.45 -9.22 -63.44
C SER A 175 -26.55 -9.34 -64.97
N ARG A 176 -25.46 -9.03 -65.69
CA ARG A 176 -25.39 -9.22 -67.16
C ARG A 176 -25.61 -10.67 -67.58
N LYS A 177 -25.02 -11.63 -66.84
CA LYS A 177 -25.16 -13.06 -67.12
C LYS A 177 -26.58 -13.58 -66.90
N TYR A 178 -27.36 -12.90 -66.06
CA TYR A 178 -28.75 -13.24 -65.73
C TYR A 178 -29.75 -12.21 -66.25
N ASN A 179 -29.61 -11.78 -67.52
CA ASN A 179 -30.57 -10.94 -68.24
C ASN A 179 -30.95 -9.62 -67.54
N GLY A 180 -30.01 -8.98 -66.84
CA GLY A 180 -30.21 -7.67 -66.22
C GLY A 180 -30.97 -7.70 -64.89
N ARG A 181 -31.09 -8.87 -64.25
CA ARG A 181 -31.64 -8.96 -62.89
C ARG A 181 -30.62 -8.42 -61.89
N GLU A 182 -31.04 -7.47 -61.04
CA GLU A 182 -30.17 -6.95 -59.96
C GLU A 182 -29.73 -8.07 -59.01
N VAL A 183 -28.44 -8.06 -58.65
CA VAL A 183 -27.81 -9.00 -57.74
C VAL A 183 -26.99 -8.23 -56.72
N TYR A 184 -27.18 -8.55 -55.44
CA TYR A 184 -26.40 -8.04 -54.33
C TYR A 184 -25.66 -9.21 -53.67
N ILE A 185 -24.33 -9.09 -53.53
CA ILE A 185 -23.53 -10.09 -52.86
C ILE A 185 -23.77 -9.94 -51.36
N MET A 186 -24.21 -11.01 -50.71
CA MET A 186 -24.51 -11.07 -49.27
C MET A 186 -23.56 -12.05 -48.58
N GLY A 187 -23.18 -11.78 -47.32
CA GLY A 187 -22.37 -12.70 -46.50
C GLY A 187 -21.34 -11.99 -45.63
N GLU A 188 -20.33 -12.73 -45.18
CA GLU A 188 -19.27 -12.26 -44.27
C GLU A 188 -18.50 -11.06 -44.83
N ILE A 189 -18.36 -10.97 -46.17
CA ILE A 189 -17.69 -9.86 -46.85
C ILE A 189 -18.38 -8.52 -46.57
N ASN A 190 -19.72 -8.47 -46.50
CA ASN A 190 -20.44 -7.23 -46.19
C ASN A 190 -20.22 -6.79 -44.73
N ALA A 191 -20.06 -7.73 -43.80
CA ALA A 191 -19.77 -7.40 -42.40
C ALA A 191 -18.39 -6.74 -42.26
N VAL A 192 -17.40 -7.21 -43.03
CA VAL A 192 -16.03 -6.68 -43.03
C VAL A 192 -15.94 -5.32 -43.74
N LEU A 193 -16.70 -5.08 -44.81
CA LEU A 193 -16.62 -3.84 -45.62
C LEU A 193 -17.46 -2.67 -45.10
N TYR A 194 -18.56 -2.95 -44.40
CA TYR A 194 -19.53 -1.94 -43.97
C TYR A 194 -19.65 -1.79 -42.45
N GLY A 195 -19.02 -2.68 -41.67
CA GLY A 195 -18.90 -2.54 -40.22
C GLY A 195 -20.24 -2.56 -39.49
N ASN A 196 -20.61 -3.74 -38.98
CA ASN A 196 -21.41 -3.89 -37.77
C ASN A 196 -20.53 -4.52 -36.69
#